data_AF-A0AB35HDJ7-F1
#
_entry.id   AF-A0AB35HDJ7-F1
#
_cell.length_a   1.000
_cell.length_b   1.000
_cell.length_c   1.000
_cell.angle_alpha   90.00
_cell.angle_beta   90.00
_cell.angle_gamma   90.00
#
_symmetry.space_group_name_H-M   'P 1'
#
loop_
_entity.id
_entity.type
_entity.pdbx_description
1 polymer ?
#
loop_
_entity_poly.entity_id
_entity_poly.type
_entity_poly.pdbx_seq_one_letter_code
_entity_poly.pdbx_strand_id
1 'polypeptide(L)'
;MITQDLKDRLIADYPKFEDMTHKFYKKEMSIADYKGQSGAYGSYAERGANSGMSRWRFNGGRMTREHMQFLADAIRKYNLQHVHFTTGQCLQMHGLDGDTILNLYKECYDHGIYNRGAGGDNPNVVASILRGIDPRETLDITPYATAISEFLLEQMFYIKIPRKFKMGIDNGFDSTPHATFKDLGFNLTKHNTFDVYACGGIGPNPRIGIPVAHDVQPEDVLYHVKAMLMVFANHGNFKNRGKARTRYMPAEMGGAEAFIKTYEETLAMVKEVEQLTINPADYAYEITKTGKRDNSVENDRIHRQKQEGLYYVEYHPAGGDANVEHLLPALDYAVTLDQVEARIAPDQALFFINLTADEARKIAELTDDSAENDFRRSVSCVGSTVCQIGMQDSNGLLKDIFRHLEEKGVDTRKLPRLHISGCPHSCGTHQIGEIGFHGAVKLVDKKPTVAFILVDGGSEHMGSENFGKMAGNIVATKIPEFLEALANILNESPEPDFGTWRMTHKAEYMELIKAFE
;
A
#
# COMPACT_ATOMS: atom_id res chain seq x y z
N MET A 1 12.79 16.51 9.94
CA MET A 1 13.48 15.54 10.80
C MET A 1 12.83 15.57 12.17
N ILE A 2 12.39 14.42 12.68
CA ILE A 2 11.74 14.36 13.99
C ILE A 2 12.69 14.72 15.14
N THR A 3 12.15 15.36 16.18
CA THR A 3 12.88 15.83 17.36
C THR A 3 13.40 14.68 18.23
N GLN A 4 14.45 14.93 19.02
CA GLN A 4 14.95 13.94 19.97
C GLN A 4 13.87 13.53 20.99
N ASP A 5 13.09 14.48 21.50
CA ASP A 5 11.95 14.20 22.39
C ASP A 5 10.91 13.25 21.77
N LEU A 6 10.66 13.36 20.46
CA LEU A 6 9.77 12.42 19.78
C LEU A 6 10.43 11.04 19.65
N LYS A 7 11.72 10.97 19.31
CA LYS A 7 12.47 9.72 19.30
C LYS A 7 12.43 9.03 20.66
N ASP A 8 12.64 9.74 21.75
CA ASP A 8 12.62 9.17 23.10
C ASP A 8 11.22 8.60 23.44
N ARG A 9 10.15 9.30 23.05
CA ARG A 9 8.77 8.81 23.20
C ARG A 9 8.46 7.57 22.38
N LEU A 10 9.03 7.46 21.17
CA LEU A 10 8.81 6.32 20.27
C LEU A 10 9.37 5.01 20.84
N ILE A 11 10.46 5.07 21.61
CA ILE A 11 11.09 3.89 22.23
C ILE A 11 10.70 3.67 23.69
N ALA A 12 10.16 4.69 24.39
CA ALA A 12 9.86 4.63 25.82
C ALA A 12 8.99 3.43 26.25
N ASP A 13 8.06 3.00 25.40
CA ASP A 13 7.16 1.88 25.67
C ASP A 13 7.74 0.50 25.28
N TYR A 14 9.00 0.42 24.80
CA TYR A 14 9.65 -0.83 24.43
C TYR A 14 9.60 -1.90 25.53
N PRO A 15 9.85 -1.61 26.83
CA PRO A 15 9.77 -2.63 27.89
C PRO A 15 8.39 -3.30 27.98
N LYS A 16 7.30 -2.58 27.65
CA LYS A 16 5.95 -3.16 27.59
C LYS A 16 5.82 -4.10 26.39
N PHE A 17 6.37 -3.71 25.24
CA PHE A 17 6.37 -4.53 24.03
C PHE A 17 7.19 -5.81 24.21
N GLU A 18 8.34 -5.72 24.86
CA GLU A 18 9.19 -6.86 25.23
C GLU A 18 8.47 -7.85 26.14
N ASP A 19 7.90 -7.37 27.25
CA ASP A 19 7.15 -8.21 28.20
C ASP A 19 5.96 -8.93 27.53
N MET A 20 5.14 -8.20 26.76
CA MET A 20 3.99 -8.82 26.08
C MET A 20 4.41 -9.83 25.00
N THR A 21 5.53 -9.58 24.31
CA THR A 21 6.05 -10.49 23.28
C THR A 21 6.56 -11.77 23.91
N HIS A 22 7.34 -11.68 24.99
CA HIS A 22 7.77 -12.86 25.74
C HIS A 22 6.58 -13.67 26.27
N LYS A 23 5.59 -13.03 26.90
CA LYS A 23 4.37 -13.70 27.38
C LYS A 23 3.62 -14.41 26.25
N PHE A 24 3.48 -13.76 25.09
CA PHE A 24 2.82 -14.36 23.94
C PHE A 24 3.53 -15.62 23.43
N TYR A 25 4.85 -15.56 23.22
CA TYR A 25 5.61 -16.72 22.73
C TYR A 25 5.76 -17.83 23.77
N LYS A 26 5.68 -17.52 25.07
CA LYS A 26 5.51 -18.50 26.16
C LYS A 26 4.10 -19.08 26.30
N LYS A 27 3.16 -18.64 25.45
CA LYS A 27 1.75 -19.05 25.46
C LYS A 27 0.98 -18.62 26.72
N GLU A 28 1.43 -17.56 27.37
CA GLU A 28 0.81 -16.94 28.55
C GLU A 28 -0.18 -15.81 28.17
N MET A 29 -0.28 -15.47 26.88
CA MET A 29 -1.16 -14.42 26.35
C MET A 29 -1.92 -14.92 25.12
N SER A 30 -3.20 -14.53 24.99
CA SER A 30 -4.01 -14.92 23.84
C SER A 30 -3.60 -14.18 22.55
N ILE A 31 -3.92 -14.75 21.38
CA ILE A 31 -3.69 -14.10 20.08
C ILE A 31 -4.43 -12.76 19.98
N ALA A 32 -5.64 -12.68 20.54
CA ALA A 32 -6.46 -11.48 20.50
C ALA A 32 -5.85 -10.36 21.36
N ASP A 33 -5.37 -10.69 22.56
CA ASP A 33 -4.73 -9.74 23.47
C ASP A 33 -3.39 -9.26 22.91
N TYR A 34 -2.58 -10.18 22.39
CA TYR A 34 -1.32 -9.83 21.74
C TYR A 34 -1.58 -8.89 20.57
N LYS A 35 -2.46 -9.24 19.64
CA LYS A 35 -2.84 -8.38 18.50
C LYS A 35 -3.34 -6.99 18.93
N GLY A 36 -4.10 -6.92 20.03
CA GLY A 36 -4.63 -5.67 20.57
C GLY A 36 -3.55 -4.71 21.05
N GLN A 37 -2.41 -5.23 21.50
CA GLN A 37 -1.31 -4.46 22.08
C GLN A 37 -0.12 -4.33 21.12
N SER A 38 0.35 -5.44 20.56
CA SER A 38 1.50 -5.54 19.65
C SER A 38 1.29 -4.77 18.35
N GLY A 39 0.04 -4.64 17.89
CA GLY A 39 -0.27 -3.98 16.62
C GLY A 39 0.20 -2.53 16.56
N ALA A 40 0.22 -1.82 17.69
CA ALA A 40 0.73 -0.46 17.75
C ALA A 40 2.24 -0.36 17.59
N TYR A 41 2.98 -1.47 17.76
CA TYR A 41 4.43 -1.58 17.54
C TYR A 41 4.77 -2.15 16.16
N GLY A 42 3.78 -2.27 15.27
CA GLY A 42 3.98 -2.84 13.94
C GLY A 42 4.18 -4.35 13.95
N SER A 43 3.82 -5.05 15.04
CA SER A 43 3.96 -6.50 15.14
C SER A 43 2.62 -7.22 15.24
N TYR A 44 2.51 -8.35 14.54
CA TYR A 44 1.35 -9.23 14.58
C TYR A 44 1.78 -10.69 14.57
N ALA A 45 1.06 -11.53 15.32
CA ALA A 45 1.18 -12.98 15.19
C ALA A 45 0.72 -13.44 13.80
N GLU A 46 1.42 -14.41 13.24
CA GLU A 46 1.05 -15.12 12.01
C GLU A 46 0.25 -16.36 12.32
N ARG A 47 -0.44 -16.92 11.31
CA ARG A 47 -1.32 -18.09 11.46
C ARG A 47 -0.64 -19.21 12.25
N GLY A 48 -1.38 -19.78 13.19
CA GLY A 48 -0.84 -20.79 14.12
C GLY A 48 -0.09 -20.22 15.32
N ALA A 49 0.22 -18.91 15.33
CA ALA A 49 0.78 -18.19 16.48
C ALA A 49 2.14 -18.73 16.96
N ASN A 50 2.93 -19.29 16.04
CA ASN A 50 4.30 -19.77 16.31
C ASN A 50 5.38 -18.83 15.76
N SER A 51 4.98 -17.94 14.86
CA SER A 51 5.80 -16.87 14.30
C SER A 51 5.00 -15.57 14.28
N GLY A 52 5.69 -14.48 13.97
CA GLY A 52 5.13 -13.16 13.82
C GLY A 52 5.75 -12.41 12.66
N MET A 53 5.21 -11.22 12.45
CA MET A 53 5.65 -10.30 11.42
C MET A 53 6.07 -8.98 12.07
N SER A 54 7.10 -8.35 11.53
CA SER A 54 7.48 -6.97 11.81
C SER A 54 7.17 -6.10 10.59
N ARG A 55 6.52 -4.96 10.80
CA ARG A 55 6.21 -3.99 9.75
C ARG A 55 7.01 -2.71 9.93
N TRP A 56 7.74 -2.34 8.90
CA TRP A 56 8.52 -1.11 8.83
C TRP A 56 7.78 -0.06 8.03
N ARG A 57 7.75 1.16 8.57
CA ARG A 57 7.08 2.30 7.98
C ARG A 57 8.12 3.30 7.48
N PHE A 58 7.81 3.92 6.34
CA PHE A 58 8.64 4.95 5.73
C PHE A 58 7.81 6.19 5.38
N ASN A 59 8.46 7.33 5.20
CA ASN A 59 7.81 8.57 4.76
C ASN A 59 7.38 8.44 3.29
N GLY A 60 6.11 8.08 3.06
CA GLY A 60 5.58 7.82 1.72
C GLY A 60 6.35 6.72 0.98
N GLY A 61 6.78 5.68 1.69
CA GLY A 61 7.54 4.56 1.10
C GLY A 61 9.01 4.84 0.80
N ARG A 62 9.56 6.03 1.12
CA ARG A 62 10.94 6.40 0.78
C ARG A 62 11.97 5.70 1.66
N MET A 63 12.87 4.94 1.02
CA MET A 63 14.05 4.34 1.62
C MET A 63 15.29 5.09 1.16
N THR A 64 16.04 5.65 2.10
CA THR A 64 17.36 6.22 1.82
C THR A 64 18.37 5.11 1.58
N ARG A 65 19.59 5.47 1.20
CA ARG A 65 20.72 4.54 1.11
C ARG A 65 20.94 3.79 2.42
N GLU A 66 20.85 4.47 3.56
CA GLU A 66 21.02 3.89 4.89
C GLU A 66 19.91 2.88 5.22
N HIS A 67 18.66 3.18 4.84
CA HIS A 67 17.55 2.23 4.99
C HIS A 67 17.75 0.98 4.11
N MET A 68 18.25 1.14 2.87
CA MET A 68 18.56 0.01 1.99
C MET A 68 19.70 -0.85 2.53
N GLN A 69 20.77 -0.22 3.02
CA GLN A 69 21.89 -0.91 3.66
C GLN A 69 21.42 -1.70 4.87
N PHE A 70 20.63 -1.08 5.75
CA PHE A 70 20.07 -1.77 6.91
C PHE A 70 19.17 -2.95 6.53
N LEU A 71 18.35 -2.83 5.47
CA LEU A 71 17.55 -3.95 4.97
C LEU A 71 18.44 -5.10 4.50
N ALA A 72 19.48 -4.82 3.70
CA ALA A 72 20.41 -5.84 3.23
C ALA A 72 21.12 -6.56 4.40
N ASP A 73 21.56 -5.81 5.41
CA ASP A 73 22.21 -6.36 6.59
C ASP A 73 21.25 -7.18 7.46
N ALA A 74 20.01 -6.71 7.63
CA ALA A 74 18.97 -7.44 8.35
C ALA A 74 18.61 -8.75 7.65
N ILE A 75 18.49 -8.75 6.31
CA ILE A 75 18.25 -9.97 5.52
C ILE A 75 19.31 -11.02 5.82
N ARG A 76 20.59 -10.64 5.80
CA ARG A 76 21.70 -11.56 6.10
C ARG A 76 21.72 -12.01 7.56
N LYS A 77 21.64 -11.06 8.49
CA LYS A 77 21.80 -11.30 9.92
C LYS A 77 20.72 -12.21 10.48
N TYR A 78 19.48 -12.01 10.04
CA TYR A 78 18.32 -12.76 10.54
C TYR A 78 17.82 -13.83 9.55
N ASN A 79 18.54 -14.04 8.44
CA ASN A 79 18.16 -14.97 7.38
C ASN A 79 16.71 -14.76 6.91
N LEU A 80 16.35 -13.50 6.63
CA LEU A 80 14.98 -13.14 6.26
C LEU A 80 14.65 -13.68 4.87
N GLN A 81 13.65 -14.55 4.77
CA GLN A 81 13.26 -15.19 3.50
C GLN A 81 11.99 -14.61 2.89
N HIS A 82 11.11 -14.03 3.71
CA HIS A 82 9.83 -13.50 3.25
C HIS A 82 9.76 -11.99 3.52
N VAL A 83 10.15 -11.23 2.50
CA VAL A 83 10.14 -9.76 2.46
C VAL A 83 8.98 -9.32 1.57
N HIS A 84 8.01 -8.61 2.14
CA HIS A 84 6.76 -8.26 1.46
C HIS A 84 6.56 -6.75 1.36
N PHE A 85 6.42 -6.24 0.12
CA PHE A 85 6.02 -4.87 -0.18
C PHE A 85 4.50 -4.71 -0.06
N THR A 86 4.06 -3.71 0.70
CA THR A 86 2.64 -3.55 1.01
C THR A 86 1.98 -2.42 0.24
N THR A 87 0.67 -2.55 0.06
CA THR A 87 -0.19 -1.46 -0.47
C THR A 87 -0.27 -0.21 0.43
N GLY A 88 0.36 -0.26 1.61
CA GLY A 88 0.52 0.86 2.52
C GLY A 88 1.89 1.54 2.43
N GLN A 89 2.70 1.22 1.40
CA GLN A 89 4.09 1.67 1.25
C GLN A 89 4.96 1.38 2.49
N CYS A 90 4.72 0.22 3.08
CA CYS A 90 5.48 -0.33 4.20
C CYS A 90 6.16 -1.64 3.75
N LEU A 91 7.20 -2.04 4.47
CA LEU A 91 7.85 -3.34 4.34
C LEU A 91 7.36 -4.28 5.44
N GLN A 92 7.16 -5.56 5.13
CA GLN A 92 6.89 -6.59 6.13
C GLN A 92 7.91 -7.71 6.03
N MET A 93 8.40 -8.17 7.17
CA MET A 93 9.24 -9.37 7.27
C MET A 93 8.47 -10.39 8.09
N HIS A 94 8.33 -11.56 7.52
CA HIS A 94 7.45 -12.63 7.97
C HIS A 94 8.24 -13.82 8.51
N GLY A 95 7.58 -14.71 9.26
CA GLY A 95 8.21 -15.93 9.78
C GLY A 95 9.18 -15.70 10.95
N LEU A 96 9.03 -14.60 11.69
CA LEU A 96 9.96 -14.21 12.74
C LEU A 96 9.60 -14.84 14.09
N ASP A 97 10.60 -15.22 14.89
CA ASP A 97 10.40 -15.52 16.30
C ASP A 97 10.33 -14.24 17.16
N GLY A 98 10.00 -14.40 18.44
CA GLY A 98 9.85 -13.28 19.37
C GLY A 98 11.12 -12.45 19.55
N ASP A 99 12.27 -13.12 19.71
CA ASP A 99 13.55 -12.45 19.96
C ASP A 99 14.00 -11.64 18.74
N THR A 100 13.81 -12.19 17.54
CA THR A 100 14.08 -11.50 16.27
C THR A 100 13.20 -10.27 16.11
N ILE A 101 11.91 -10.36 16.43
CA ILE A 101 10.99 -9.21 16.39
C ILE A 101 11.48 -8.09 17.32
N LEU A 102 11.89 -8.43 18.54
CA LEU A 102 12.34 -7.46 19.53
C LEU A 102 13.67 -6.83 19.15
N ASN A 103 14.61 -7.62 18.63
CA ASN A 103 15.90 -7.11 18.16
C ASN A 103 15.74 -6.21 16.94
N LEU A 104 14.96 -6.63 15.95
CA LEU A 104 14.63 -5.80 14.80
C LEU A 104 13.95 -4.49 15.21
N TYR A 105 13.05 -4.50 16.18
CA TYR A 105 12.39 -3.27 16.64
C TYR A 105 13.39 -2.21 17.13
N LYS A 106 14.39 -2.62 17.95
CA LYS A 106 15.46 -1.73 18.43
C LYS A 106 16.38 -1.28 17.29
N GLU A 107 16.82 -2.22 16.45
CA GLU A 107 17.74 -1.91 15.36
C GLU A 107 17.10 -1.00 14.30
N CYS A 108 15.80 -1.16 14.03
CA CYS A 108 15.05 -0.24 13.17
C CYS A 108 15.06 1.17 13.75
N TYR A 109 14.82 1.30 15.06
CA TYR A 109 14.84 2.59 15.74
C TYR A 109 16.20 3.30 15.59
N ASP A 110 17.30 2.56 15.76
CA ASP A 110 18.67 3.09 15.60
C ASP A 110 18.95 3.58 14.17
N HIS A 111 18.25 3.02 13.17
CA HIS A 111 18.36 3.40 11.77
C HIS A 111 17.24 4.34 11.30
N GLY A 112 16.48 4.95 12.21
CA GLY A 112 15.42 5.92 11.87
C GLY A 112 14.16 5.31 11.26
N ILE A 113 13.97 4.00 11.39
CA ILE A 113 12.79 3.26 10.95
C ILE A 113 11.88 3.03 12.17
N TYR A 114 10.76 3.75 12.23
CA TYR A 114 9.88 3.72 13.40
C TYR A 114 8.67 2.81 13.18
N ASN A 115 8.70 1.61 13.77
CA ASN A 115 7.62 0.63 13.66
C ASN A 115 6.38 1.02 14.49
N ARG A 116 6.56 1.90 15.50
CA ARG A 116 5.46 2.47 16.28
C ARG A 116 4.48 3.18 15.34
N GLY A 117 3.22 2.77 15.38
CA GLY A 117 2.17 3.29 14.51
C GLY A 117 2.04 2.61 13.14
N ALA A 118 2.88 1.62 12.81
CA ALA A 118 2.77 0.85 11.54
C ALA A 118 1.54 -0.09 11.51
N GLY A 119 0.86 -0.26 12.64
CA GLY A 119 -0.38 -1.02 12.77
C GLY A 119 -1.29 -0.46 13.86
N GLY A 120 -2.29 -1.25 14.26
CA GLY A 120 -3.22 -0.92 15.32
C GLY A 120 -4.26 0.13 14.89
N ASP A 121 -4.61 0.99 15.83
CA ASP A 121 -5.51 2.13 15.64
C ASP A 121 -4.67 3.41 15.52
N ASN A 122 -3.77 3.42 14.52
CA ASN A 122 -2.82 4.50 14.24
C ASN A 122 -2.93 5.00 12.79
N PRO A 123 -2.42 6.22 12.51
CA PRO A 123 -2.42 6.79 11.18
C PRO A 123 -1.24 6.33 10.30
N ASN A 124 -1.47 6.20 8.99
CA ASN A 124 -0.41 6.02 7.98
C ASN A 124 -0.69 6.86 6.73
N VAL A 125 0.36 7.35 6.07
CA VAL A 125 0.28 8.13 4.83
C VAL A 125 0.98 7.39 3.69
N VAL A 126 0.35 7.43 2.52
CA VAL A 126 0.86 6.93 1.25
C VAL A 126 0.93 8.09 0.28
N ALA A 127 1.95 8.14 -0.59
CA ALA A 127 2.22 9.22 -1.52
C ALA A 127 2.58 8.70 -2.91
N SER A 128 2.35 9.51 -3.95
CA SER A 128 2.71 9.14 -5.33
C SER A 128 4.16 8.71 -5.43
N ILE A 129 4.41 7.67 -6.23
CA ILE A 129 5.69 6.98 -6.23
C ILE A 129 6.80 7.80 -6.91
N LEU A 130 6.46 8.47 -8.02
CA LEU A 130 7.38 9.29 -8.82
C LEU A 130 7.46 10.76 -8.38
N ARG A 131 6.94 11.11 -7.21
CA ARG A 131 7.01 12.48 -6.68
C ARG A 131 8.45 13.04 -6.69
N GLY A 132 8.63 14.28 -7.12
CA GLY A 132 9.94 14.91 -7.23
C GLY A 132 10.76 14.47 -8.45
N ILE A 133 10.33 13.45 -9.21
CA ILE A 133 11.07 12.91 -10.36
C ILE A 133 10.22 12.73 -11.63
N ASP A 134 8.88 12.77 -11.54
CA ASP A 134 7.98 12.62 -12.69
C ASP A 134 8.12 13.84 -13.63
N PRO A 135 8.43 13.66 -14.93
CA PRO A 135 8.50 14.77 -15.89
C PRO A 135 7.21 15.57 -16.06
N ARG A 136 6.07 15.01 -15.64
CA ARG A 136 4.74 15.63 -15.79
C ARG A 136 4.34 16.47 -14.58
N GLU A 137 4.91 16.22 -13.40
CA GLU A 137 4.45 16.86 -12.17
C GLU A 137 4.71 18.37 -12.18
N THR A 138 3.76 19.14 -11.66
CA THR A 138 3.84 20.61 -11.59
C THR A 138 4.34 21.11 -10.24
N LEU A 139 4.34 20.23 -9.23
CA LEU A 139 4.80 20.46 -7.87
C LEU A 139 5.42 19.17 -7.32
N ASP A 140 6.60 19.25 -6.71
CA ASP A 140 7.15 18.13 -5.95
C ASP A 140 6.40 18.00 -4.62
N ILE A 141 5.65 16.90 -4.45
CA ILE A 141 4.87 16.66 -3.24
C ILE A 141 5.67 16.04 -2.08
N THR A 142 6.96 15.76 -2.27
CA THR A 142 7.84 15.11 -1.27
C THR A 142 7.90 15.85 0.07
N PRO A 143 8.03 17.20 0.11
CA PRO A 143 8.03 17.95 1.36
C PRO A 143 6.76 17.73 2.18
N TYR A 144 5.59 17.81 1.54
CA TYR A 144 4.29 17.69 2.21
C TYR A 144 4.04 16.27 2.72
N ALA A 145 4.37 15.24 1.91
CA ALA A 145 4.27 13.84 2.34
C ALA A 145 5.17 13.55 3.56
N THR A 146 6.36 14.14 3.59
CA THR A 146 7.31 13.99 4.71
C THR A 146 6.79 14.70 5.95
N ALA A 147 6.36 15.97 5.83
CA ALA A 147 5.79 16.74 6.93
C ALA A 147 4.57 16.04 7.54
N ILE A 148 3.65 15.52 6.71
CA ILE A 148 2.50 14.73 7.17
C ILE A 148 2.97 13.49 7.94
N SER A 149 3.94 12.74 7.41
CA SER A 149 4.40 11.52 8.08
C SER A 149 5.02 11.80 9.45
N GLU A 150 5.89 12.81 9.55
CA GLU A 150 6.50 13.24 10.81
C GLU A 150 5.44 13.77 11.80
N PHE A 151 4.51 14.59 11.33
CA PHE A 151 3.40 15.11 12.15
C PHE A 151 2.52 13.98 12.71
N LEU A 152 2.19 12.97 11.90
CA LEU A 152 1.40 11.82 12.34
C LEU A 152 2.11 10.97 13.40
N LEU A 153 3.45 10.84 13.32
CA LEU A 153 4.26 10.17 14.36
C LEU A 153 4.18 10.91 15.69
N GLU A 154 4.04 12.22 15.67
CA GLU A 154 3.83 13.00 16.88
C GLU A 154 2.38 12.89 17.39
N GLN A 155 1.39 13.09 16.52
CA GLN A 155 -0.02 13.16 16.93
C GLN A 155 -0.54 11.86 17.55
N MET A 156 0.05 10.69 17.26
CA MET A 156 -0.36 9.42 17.88
C MET A 156 -0.21 9.38 19.42
N PHE A 157 0.62 10.25 19.99
CA PHE A 157 0.77 10.37 21.44
C PHE A 157 -0.27 11.29 22.08
N TYR A 158 -0.93 12.13 21.29
CA TYR A 158 -1.87 13.15 21.78
C TYR A 158 -3.33 12.86 21.40
N ILE A 159 -3.57 12.22 20.26
CA ILE A 159 -4.91 11.96 19.73
C ILE A 159 -5.15 10.45 19.64
N LYS A 160 -6.06 9.97 20.48
CA LYS A 160 -6.56 8.60 20.40
C LYS A 160 -7.71 8.52 19.41
N ILE A 161 -7.60 7.64 18.41
CA ILE A 161 -8.61 7.44 17.38
C ILE A 161 -9.33 6.08 17.52
N PRO A 162 -10.59 5.94 17.05
CA PRO A 162 -11.36 4.71 17.22
C PRO A 162 -10.83 3.51 16.43
N ARG A 163 -10.17 3.76 15.29
CA ARG A 163 -9.66 2.72 14.39
C ARG A 163 -8.52 3.29 13.53
N LYS A 164 -7.82 2.44 12.76
CA LYS A 164 -6.80 2.85 11.78
C LYS A 164 -7.27 4.00 10.89
N PHE A 165 -6.37 4.94 10.62
CA PHE A 165 -6.59 6.12 9.78
C PHE A 165 -5.60 6.09 8.61
N LYS A 166 -6.08 6.02 7.38
CA LYS A 166 -5.23 5.94 6.19
C LYS A 166 -5.32 7.23 5.42
N MET A 167 -4.17 7.69 4.93
CA MET A 167 -4.06 8.85 4.07
C MET A 167 -3.46 8.53 2.71
N GLY A 168 -3.80 9.34 1.72
CA GLY A 168 -3.22 9.33 0.38
C GLY A 168 -2.92 10.76 -0.06
N ILE A 169 -1.74 11.01 -0.62
CA ILE A 169 -1.42 12.26 -1.31
C ILE A 169 -0.96 11.91 -2.72
N ASP A 170 -1.67 12.42 -3.72
CA ASP A 170 -1.28 12.23 -5.11
C ASP A 170 -0.66 13.49 -5.72
N ASN A 171 0.05 13.31 -6.83
CA ASN A 171 0.69 14.39 -7.59
C ASN A 171 -0.13 14.83 -8.82
N GLY A 172 -1.42 14.46 -8.91
CA GLY A 172 -2.26 14.78 -10.06
C GLY A 172 -2.02 13.92 -11.31
N PHE A 173 -1.08 12.96 -11.28
CA PHE A 173 -0.79 12.03 -12.40
C PHE A 173 -0.76 10.56 -11.99
N ASP A 174 -0.56 10.27 -10.70
CA ASP A 174 -0.51 8.92 -10.13
C ASP A 174 -1.62 8.74 -9.10
N SER A 175 -2.56 7.84 -9.38
CA SER A 175 -3.74 7.56 -8.53
C SER A 175 -3.55 6.39 -7.56
N THR A 176 -2.41 5.68 -7.64
CA THR A 176 -2.10 4.55 -6.74
C THR A 176 -2.08 4.89 -5.24
N PRO A 177 -1.86 6.15 -4.79
CA PRO A 177 -2.02 6.50 -3.38
C PRO A 177 -3.46 6.43 -2.85
N HIS A 178 -4.44 6.41 -3.78
CA HIS A 178 -5.88 6.34 -3.54
C HIS A 178 -6.44 7.51 -2.73
N ALA A 179 -6.04 8.76 -3.02
CA ALA A 179 -6.47 9.94 -2.26
C ALA A 179 -8.00 10.02 -2.09
N THR A 180 -8.75 9.71 -3.14
CA THR A 180 -10.24 9.71 -3.14
C THR A 180 -10.86 8.52 -2.41
N PHE A 181 -10.09 7.51 -1.97
CA PHE A 181 -10.61 6.31 -1.28
C PHE A 181 -10.15 6.19 0.18
N LYS A 182 -9.33 7.12 0.69
CA LYS A 182 -8.70 7.05 2.02
C LYS A 182 -9.54 7.77 3.08
N ASP A 183 -9.17 7.61 4.36
CA ASP A 183 -9.88 8.29 5.45
C ASP A 183 -9.72 9.83 5.33
N LEU A 184 -8.58 10.27 4.79
CA LEU A 184 -8.30 11.63 4.31
C LEU A 184 -7.35 11.56 3.11
N GLY A 185 -7.58 12.34 2.06
CA GLY A 185 -6.68 12.39 0.90
C GLY A 185 -6.54 13.77 0.31
N PHE A 186 -5.39 14.01 -0.32
CA PHE A 186 -5.01 15.24 -0.99
C PHE A 186 -4.73 14.94 -2.47
N ASN A 187 -5.51 15.55 -3.35
CA ASN A 187 -5.37 15.40 -4.80
C ASN A 187 -4.80 16.68 -5.39
N LEU A 188 -3.63 16.60 -6.03
CA LEU A 188 -2.95 17.78 -6.56
C LEU A 188 -3.63 18.25 -7.85
N THR A 189 -4.07 19.50 -7.85
CA THR A 189 -4.65 20.14 -9.03
C THR A 189 -3.56 20.73 -9.93
N LYS A 190 -3.93 21.00 -11.19
CA LYS A 190 -3.09 21.75 -12.14
C LYS A 190 -2.70 23.17 -11.68
N HIS A 191 -3.34 23.69 -10.63
CA HIS A 191 -3.07 25.00 -10.05
C HIS A 191 -2.06 24.96 -8.90
N ASN A 192 -1.42 23.81 -8.67
CA ASN A 192 -0.52 23.56 -7.55
C ASN A 192 -1.20 23.77 -6.18
N THR A 193 -2.49 23.46 -6.11
CA THR A 193 -3.31 23.41 -4.90
C THR A 193 -3.85 22.00 -4.71
N PHE A 194 -4.37 21.69 -3.52
CA PHE A 194 -5.00 20.40 -3.25
C PHE A 194 -6.52 20.48 -3.18
N ASP A 195 -7.19 19.54 -3.84
CA ASP A 195 -8.54 19.13 -3.47
C ASP A 195 -8.46 18.08 -2.35
N VAL A 196 -9.30 18.22 -1.32
CA VAL A 196 -9.26 17.37 -0.12
C VAL A 196 -10.50 16.52 -0.03
N TYR A 197 -10.29 15.21 0.15
CA TYR A 197 -11.34 14.21 0.30
C TYR A 197 -11.27 13.57 1.69
N ALA A 198 -12.41 13.32 2.33
CA ALA A 198 -12.46 12.68 3.64
C ALA A 198 -13.53 11.58 3.73
N CYS A 199 -13.42 10.71 4.73
CA CYS A 199 -14.39 9.63 4.97
C CYS A 199 -14.51 8.60 3.83
N GLY A 200 -13.46 8.42 3.03
CA GLY A 200 -13.34 7.26 2.14
C GLY A 200 -12.97 5.98 2.90
N GLY A 201 -13.00 4.84 2.20
CA GLY A 201 -12.32 3.66 2.72
C GLY A 201 -12.60 2.40 1.93
N ILE A 202 -11.54 1.71 1.53
CA ILE A 202 -11.58 0.38 0.94
C ILE A 202 -11.78 -0.69 2.05
N GLY A 203 -12.48 -1.77 1.73
CA GLY A 203 -12.84 -2.87 2.64
C GLY A 203 -14.35 -3.18 2.62
N PRO A 204 -14.90 -3.83 3.66
CA PRO A 204 -16.32 -4.15 3.70
C PRO A 204 -17.14 -2.86 3.70
N ASN A 205 -18.16 -2.77 2.84
CA ASN A 205 -18.93 -1.55 2.58
C ASN A 205 -18.03 -0.37 2.17
N PRO A 206 -17.41 -0.43 0.98
CA PRO A 206 -16.48 0.59 0.54
C PRO A 206 -17.20 1.92 0.25
N ARG A 207 -16.49 3.05 0.41
CA ARG A 207 -16.99 4.41 0.15
C ARG A 207 -15.91 5.24 -0.53
N ILE A 208 -16.31 6.03 -1.53
CA ILE A 208 -15.50 7.11 -2.08
C ILE A 208 -15.55 8.27 -1.07
N GLY A 209 -14.44 8.97 -0.93
CA GLY A 209 -14.31 10.12 -0.05
C GLY A 209 -15.22 11.27 -0.50
N ILE A 210 -15.69 12.02 0.49
CA ILE A 210 -16.48 13.23 0.31
C ILE A 210 -15.50 14.39 0.08
N PRO A 211 -15.66 15.20 -0.99
CA PRO A 211 -14.91 16.45 -1.13
C PRO A 211 -15.24 17.37 0.05
N VAL A 212 -14.22 17.81 0.79
CA VAL A 212 -14.39 18.66 2.00
C VAL A 212 -13.68 20.01 1.89
N ALA A 213 -12.73 20.16 0.96
CA ALA A 213 -12.10 21.44 0.65
C ALA A 213 -11.54 21.40 -0.77
N HIS A 214 -11.44 22.59 -1.37
CA HIS A 214 -10.87 22.81 -2.70
C HIS A 214 -9.82 23.90 -2.63
N ASP A 215 -8.89 23.88 -3.58
CA ASP A 215 -7.85 24.91 -3.73
C ASP A 215 -7.01 25.16 -2.46
N VAL A 216 -6.77 24.11 -1.69
CA VAL A 216 -5.99 24.18 -0.46
C VAL A 216 -4.53 24.45 -0.81
N GLN A 217 -3.93 25.47 -0.18
CA GLN A 217 -2.51 25.73 -0.34
C GLN A 217 -1.70 24.55 0.20
N PRO A 218 -0.70 24.03 -0.54
CA PRO A 218 0.09 22.89 -0.08
C PRO A 218 0.72 23.06 1.30
N GLU A 219 1.10 24.28 1.66
CA GLU A 219 1.69 24.61 2.96
C GLU A 219 0.70 24.42 4.14
N ASP A 220 -0.61 24.42 3.88
CA ASP A 220 -1.66 24.29 4.89
C ASP A 220 -2.09 22.84 5.16
N VAL A 221 -1.46 21.84 4.52
CA VAL A 221 -1.90 20.43 4.61
C VAL A 221 -2.07 19.94 6.04
N LEU A 222 -1.19 20.34 6.97
CA LEU A 222 -1.23 19.87 8.35
C LEU A 222 -2.46 20.35 9.14
N TYR A 223 -3.05 21.50 8.79
CA TYR A 223 -4.33 21.93 9.38
C TYR A 223 -5.44 20.94 9.04
N HIS A 224 -5.50 20.50 7.79
CA HIS A 224 -6.50 19.54 7.32
C HIS A 224 -6.30 18.15 7.96
N VAL A 225 -5.03 17.74 8.16
CA VAL A 225 -4.71 16.51 8.90
C VAL A 225 -5.18 16.60 10.35
N LYS A 226 -4.80 17.65 11.06
CA LYS A 226 -5.17 17.86 12.46
C LYS A 226 -6.69 17.93 12.64
N ALA A 227 -7.38 18.71 11.80
CA ALA A 227 -8.83 18.83 11.82
C ALA A 227 -9.51 17.47 11.65
N MET A 228 -9.12 16.69 10.65
CA MET A 228 -9.74 15.38 10.42
C MET A 228 -9.45 14.38 11.55
N LEU A 229 -8.23 14.39 12.12
CA LEU A 229 -7.90 13.56 13.30
C LEU A 229 -8.78 13.92 14.50
N MET A 230 -9.01 15.22 14.75
CA MET A 230 -9.88 15.70 15.82
C MET A 230 -11.34 15.32 15.59
N VAL A 231 -11.85 15.50 14.36
CA VAL A 231 -13.22 15.08 14.01
C VAL A 231 -13.37 13.57 14.24
N PHE A 232 -12.41 12.77 13.80
CA PHE A 232 -12.47 11.31 13.98
C PHE A 232 -12.38 10.90 15.47
N ALA A 233 -11.52 11.55 16.25
CA ALA A 233 -11.39 11.29 17.68
C ALA A 233 -12.63 11.69 18.48
N ASN A 234 -13.33 12.77 18.10
CA ASN A 234 -14.48 13.28 18.85
C ASN A 234 -15.82 12.64 18.44
N HIS A 235 -15.97 12.28 17.16
CA HIS A 235 -17.24 11.81 16.61
C HIS A 235 -17.21 10.34 16.14
N GLY A 236 -16.04 9.71 16.10
CA GLY A 236 -15.91 8.34 15.66
C GLY A 236 -16.37 7.30 16.69
N ASN A 237 -16.70 6.10 16.20
CA ASN A 237 -17.33 5.06 17.01
C ASN A 237 -16.31 4.18 17.76
N PHE A 238 -16.07 4.47 19.05
CA PHE A 238 -15.20 3.65 19.93
C PHE A 238 -15.85 2.35 20.44
N LYS A 239 -17.17 2.19 20.28
CA LYS A 239 -17.92 1.07 20.86
C LYS A 239 -18.06 -0.10 19.90
N ASN A 240 -18.36 0.20 18.63
CA ASN A 240 -18.58 -0.82 17.60
C ASN A 240 -17.44 -0.82 16.57
N ARG A 241 -16.50 -1.76 16.74
CA ARG A 241 -15.32 -1.89 15.85
C ARG A 241 -15.68 -2.13 14.37
N GLY A 242 -16.85 -2.71 14.09
CA GLY A 242 -17.35 -2.91 12.72
C GLY A 242 -17.82 -1.62 12.04
N LYS A 243 -18.12 -0.57 12.82
CA LYS A 243 -18.51 0.77 12.36
C LYS A 243 -17.50 1.87 12.73
N ALA A 244 -16.33 1.50 13.25
CA ALA A 244 -15.34 2.43 13.79
C ALA A 244 -14.47 3.16 12.74
N ARG A 245 -14.73 3.01 11.44
CA ARG A 245 -13.97 3.69 10.36
C ARG A 245 -14.66 4.99 9.94
N THR A 246 -13.89 5.98 9.48
CA THR A 246 -14.41 7.31 9.11
C THR A 246 -15.53 7.25 8.07
N ARG A 247 -15.46 6.30 7.13
CA ARG A 247 -16.51 6.07 6.12
C ARG A 247 -17.94 5.84 6.65
N TYR A 248 -18.11 5.52 7.93
CA TYR A 248 -19.45 5.40 8.54
C TYR A 248 -19.92 6.70 9.22
N MET A 249 -18.99 7.61 9.54
CA MET A 249 -19.27 8.83 10.28
C MET A 249 -20.31 9.72 9.60
N PRO A 250 -20.28 9.97 8.27
CA PRO A 250 -21.29 10.81 7.64
C PRO A 250 -22.72 10.32 7.91
N ALA A 251 -22.96 9.01 7.82
CA ALA A 251 -24.28 8.44 8.10
C ALA A 251 -24.66 8.55 9.60
N GLU A 252 -23.70 8.36 10.52
CA GLU A 252 -23.93 8.49 11.96
C GLU A 252 -24.15 9.95 12.39
N MET A 253 -23.61 10.91 11.65
CA MET A 253 -23.73 12.35 11.89
C MET A 253 -24.96 13.00 11.22
N GLY A 254 -25.76 12.23 10.49
CA GLY A 254 -26.98 12.72 9.83
C GLY A 254 -26.83 13.11 8.36
N GLY A 255 -25.68 12.84 7.73
CA GLY A 255 -25.44 13.05 6.31
C GLY A 255 -24.06 13.62 6.00
N ALA A 256 -23.73 13.71 4.71
CA ALA A 256 -22.48 14.31 4.24
C ALA A 256 -22.38 15.80 4.62
N GLU A 257 -23.49 16.55 4.50
CA GLU A 257 -23.54 17.98 4.83
C GLU A 257 -23.25 18.25 6.32
N ALA A 258 -23.81 17.43 7.22
CA ALA A 258 -23.55 17.53 8.65
C ALA A 258 -22.08 17.24 8.98
N PHE A 259 -21.50 16.22 8.34
CA PHE A 259 -20.07 15.92 8.47
C PHE A 259 -19.19 17.07 7.96
N ILE A 260 -19.45 17.61 6.76
CA ILE A 260 -18.69 18.71 6.17
C ILE A 260 -18.73 19.93 7.10
N LYS A 261 -19.91 20.29 7.61
CA LYS A 261 -20.04 21.40 8.55
C LYS A 261 -19.17 21.21 9.81
N THR A 262 -19.22 20.04 10.44
CA THR A 262 -18.37 19.74 11.60
C THR A 262 -16.87 19.78 11.25
N TYR A 263 -16.51 19.32 10.06
CA TYR A 263 -15.14 19.39 9.56
C TYR A 263 -14.67 20.83 9.38
N GLU A 264 -15.47 21.69 8.74
CA GLU A 264 -15.18 23.11 8.52
C GLU A 264 -15.05 23.88 9.83
N GLU A 265 -15.98 23.66 10.79
CA GLU A 265 -15.92 24.25 12.13
C GLU A 265 -14.65 23.84 12.87
N THR A 266 -14.27 22.57 12.79
CA THR A 266 -13.04 22.06 13.41
C THR A 266 -11.81 22.63 12.71
N LEU A 267 -11.80 22.70 11.38
CA LEU A 267 -10.70 23.27 10.60
C LEU A 267 -10.48 24.74 10.91
N ALA A 268 -11.55 25.54 11.01
CA ALA A 268 -11.47 26.94 11.40
C ALA A 268 -10.84 27.11 12.78
N MET A 269 -11.27 26.32 13.76
CA MET A 269 -10.68 26.32 15.10
C MET A 269 -9.19 25.91 15.08
N VAL A 270 -8.82 24.86 14.35
CA VAL A 270 -7.41 24.44 14.22
C VAL A 270 -6.57 25.55 13.58
N LYS A 271 -7.08 26.25 12.56
CA LYS A 271 -6.40 27.40 11.94
C LYS A 271 -6.26 28.60 12.87
N GLU A 272 -7.17 28.77 13.83
CA GLU A 272 -7.12 29.84 14.81
C GLU A 272 -6.09 29.57 15.91
N VAL A 273 -5.97 28.32 16.37
CA VAL A 273 -5.22 27.98 17.60
C VAL A 273 -3.87 27.32 17.36
N GLU A 274 -3.67 26.67 16.21
CA GLU A 274 -2.43 25.96 15.88
C GLU A 274 -1.57 26.76 14.89
N GLN A 275 -0.26 26.51 14.87
CA GLN A 275 0.67 27.07 13.87
C GLN A 275 1.25 25.93 13.04
N LEU A 276 0.50 25.53 12.00
CA LEU A 276 0.77 24.30 11.23
C LEU A 276 1.13 24.55 9.76
N THR A 277 1.24 25.82 9.34
CA THR A 277 1.73 26.14 8.01
C THR A 277 3.17 25.66 7.91
N ILE A 278 3.45 24.79 6.95
CA ILE A 278 4.80 24.24 6.77
C ILE A 278 5.62 25.12 5.84
N ASN A 279 6.93 25.16 6.05
CA ASN A 279 7.88 25.62 5.05
C ASN A 279 8.40 24.40 4.26
N PRO A 280 8.08 24.26 2.97
CA PRO A 280 8.51 23.10 2.18
C PRO A 280 10.03 22.93 2.10
N ALA A 281 10.80 24.02 2.23
CA ALA A 281 12.26 23.97 2.22
C ALA A 281 12.84 23.17 3.40
N ASP A 282 12.13 23.10 4.53
CA ASP A 282 12.58 22.33 5.72
C ASP A 282 12.56 20.81 5.48
N TYR A 283 11.85 20.38 4.43
CA TYR A 283 11.67 18.96 4.06
C TYR A 283 12.16 18.66 2.63
N ALA A 284 12.71 19.66 1.93
CA ALA A 284 13.17 19.50 0.57
C ALA A 284 14.40 18.59 0.51
N TYR A 285 14.49 17.81 -0.56
CA TYR A 285 15.65 17.00 -0.87
C TYR A 285 16.14 17.35 -2.27
N GLU A 286 17.35 17.90 -2.35
CA GLU A 286 17.95 18.32 -3.61
C GLU A 286 18.66 17.15 -4.29
N ILE A 287 18.30 16.89 -5.55
CA ILE A 287 19.00 15.93 -6.41
C ILE A 287 20.03 16.71 -7.23
N THR A 288 21.30 16.60 -6.85
CA THR A 288 22.44 17.24 -7.51
C THR A 288 23.12 16.33 -8.52
N LYS A 289 22.89 15.01 -8.42
CA LYS A 289 23.39 14.02 -9.36
C LYS A 289 22.86 14.31 -10.76
N THR A 290 23.73 14.12 -11.75
CA THR A 290 23.40 14.24 -13.17
C THR A 290 23.95 13.04 -13.92
N GLY A 291 23.38 12.75 -15.07
CA GLY A 291 23.85 11.68 -15.95
C GLY A 291 23.99 12.14 -17.40
N LYS A 292 24.52 11.26 -18.24
CA LYS A 292 24.44 11.44 -19.68
C LYS A 292 23.13 10.85 -20.17
N ARG A 293 22.38 11.64 -20.92
CA ARG A 293 21.20 11.14 -21.62
C ARG A 293 21.59 10.04 -22.60
N ASP A 294 20.96 8.90 -22.45
CA ASP A 294 21.11 7.75 -23.33
C ASP A 294 19.73 7.38 -23.92
N ASN A 295 19.58 7.57 -25.23
CA ASN A 295 18.35 7.25 -25.93
C ASN A 295 18.28 5.78 -26.38
N SER A 296 19.35 4.99 -26.21
CA SER A 296 19.37 3.56 -26.56
C SER A 296 19.11 2.64 -25.37
N VAL A 297 18.51 3.16 -24.29
CA VAL A 297 18.02 2.32 -23.19
C VAL A 297 16.76 1.60 -23.66
N GLU A 298 16.89 0.31 -23.98
CA GLU A 298 15.80 -0.57 -24.41
C GLU A 298 15.42 -1.51 -23.27
N ASN A 299 14.52 -1.05 -22.39
CA ASN A 299 13.93 -1.86 -21.32
C ASN A 299 12.62 -1.19 -20.88
N ASP A 300 11.54 -1.95 -20.79
CA ASP A 300 10.20 -1.46 -20.48
C ASP A 300 10.01 -1.03 -19.02
N ARG A 301 10.93 -1.43 -18.12
CA ARG A 301 10.96 -1.04 -16.70
C ARG A 301 11.86 0.17 -16.43
N ILE A 302 12.70 0.57 -17.40
CA ILE A 302 13.61 1.71 -17.26
C ILE A 302 12.99 2.95 -17.89
N HIS A 303 12.76 3.96 -17.07
CA HIS A 303 12.13 5.20 -17.51
C HIS A 303 12.92 6.42 -17.05
N ARG A 304 12.65 7.55 -17.69
CA ARG A 304 13.37 8.80 -17.44
C ARG A 304 12.75 9.57 -16.29
N GLN A 305 13.61 10.21 -15.53
CA GLN A 305 13.22 11.25 -14.60
C GLN A 305 13.23 12.62 -15.27
N LYS A 306 12.67 13.62 -14.57
CA LYS A 306 12.77 15.03 -14.97
C LYS A 306 14.19 15.60 -14.80
N GLN A 307 15.01 15.00 -13.94
CA GLN A 307 16.43 15.35 -13.80
C GLN A 307 17.24 14.85 -15.01
N GLU A 308 18.08 15.72 -15.55
CA GLU A 308 18.80 15.45 -16.80
C GLU A 308 19.70 14.20 -16.70
N GLY A 309 19.48 13.26 -17.62
CA GLY A 309 20.24 12.03 -17.73
C GLY A 309 20.02 11.01 -16.60
N LEU A 310 19.00 11.20 -15.76
CA LEU A 310 18.62 10.25 -14.72
C LEU A 310 17.38 9.43 -15.08
N TYR A 311 17.33 8.23 -14.50
CA TYR A 311 16.37 7.18 -14.77
C TYR A 311 15.90 6.55 -13.46
N TYR A 312 14.75 5.90 -13.53
CA TYR A 312 14.26 4.99 -12.50
C TYR A 312 13.98 3.61 -13.08
N VAL A 313 14.03 2.60 -12.21
CA VAL A 313 13.72 1.20 -12.54
C VAL A 313 12.67 0.65 -11.60
N GLU A 314 11.62 0.06 -12.16
CA GLU A 314 10.62 -0.71 -11.43
C GLU A 314 11.13 -2.15 -11.17
N TYR A 315 11.06 -2.59 -9.91
CA TYR A 315 11.07 -3.99 -9.52
C TYR A 315 9.71 -4.36 -8.93
N HIS A 316 8.94 -5.18 -9.65
CA HIS A 316 7.62 -5.62 -9.22
C HIS A 316 7.60 -7.14 -9.01
N PRO A 317 7.86 -7.63 -7.79
CA PRO A 317 7.76 -9.06 -7.49
C PRO A 317 6.31 -9.55 -7.49
N ALA A 318 6.12 -10.85 -7.73
CA ALA A 318 4.79 -11.46 -7.75
C ALA A 318 4.06 -11.29 -6.40
N GLY A 319 2.92 -10.60 -6.42
CA GLY A 319 2.09 -10.40 -5.23
C GLY A 319 2.79 -9.63 -4.09
N GLY A 320 3.84 -8.86 -4.40
CA GLY A 320 4.61 -8.10 -3.43
C GLY A 320 5.66 -8.90 -2.63
N ASP A 321 5.79 -10.22 -2.83
CA ASP A 321 6.77 -11.04 -2.14
C ASP A 321 8.10 -11.03 -2.90
N ALA A 322 9.04 -10.21 -2.45
CA ALA A 322 10.34 -10.07 -3.11
C ALA A 322 11.17 -11.36 -3.02
N ASN A 323 11.77 -11.76 -4.13
CA ASN A 323 12.75 -12.83 -4.13
C ASN A 323 14.08 -12.29 -3.58
N VAL A 324 14.50 -12.81 -2.41
CA VAL A 324 15.71 -12.36 -1.72
C VAL A 324 16.97 -12.60 -2.56
N GLU A 325 16.99 -13.62 -3.42
CA GLU A 325 18.12 -13.92 -4.30
C GLU A 325 18.37 -12.84 -5.36
N HIS A 326 17.34 -12.07 -5.73
CA HIS A 326 17.43 -10.94 -6.67
C HIS A 326 17.47 -9.60 -5.93
N LEU A 327 16.64 -9.44 -4.89
CA LEU A 327 16.57 -8.22 -4.10
C LEU A 327 17.89 -7.90 -3.40
N LEU A 328 18.55 -8.89 -2.78
CA LEU A 328 19.76 -8.63 -1.99
C LEU A 328 20.92 -8.13 -2.86
N PRO A 329 21.27 -8.76 -4.00
CA PRO A 329 22.26 -8.20 -4.93
C PRO A 329 21.89 -6.81 -5.47
N ALA A 330 20.61 -6.56 -5.76
CA ALA A 330 20.15 -5.24 -6.21
C ALA A 330 20.35 -4.17 -5.12
N LEU A 331 20.05 -4.48 -3.86
CA LEU A 331 20.32 -3.60 -2.72
C LEU A 331 21.82 -3.36 -2.55
N ASP A 332 22.65 -4.40 -2.61
CA ASP A 332 24.11 -4.29 -2.49
C ASP A 332 24.72 -3.40 -3.57
N TYR A 333 24.23 -3.49 -4.80
CA TYR A 333 24.65 -2.60 -5.86
C TYR A 333 24.15 -1.18 -5.60
N ALA A 334 22.85 -1.01 -5.32
CA ALA A 334 22.23 0.28 -5.11
C ALA A 334 22.93 1.10 -4.01
N VAL A 335 23.27 0.49 -2.86
CA VAL A 335 23.89 1.23 -1.75
C VAL A 335 25.26 1.86 -2.10
N THR A 336 25.89 1.42 -3.18
CA THR A 336 27.15 2.02 -3.67
C THR A 336 26.94 3.28 -4.51
N LEU A 337 25.71 3.54 -4.98
CA LEU A 337 25.41 4.55 -6.00
C LEU A 337 25.13 5.92 -5.39
N ASP A 338 25.63 6.98 -6.04
CA ASP A 338 25.40 8.34 -5.58
C ASP A 338 23.91 8.73 -5.59
N GLN A 339 23.45 9.42 -4.54
CA GLN A 339 22.06 9.88 -4.29
C GLN A 339 20.90 8.91 -4.62
N VAL A 340 21.17 7.60 -4.71
CA VAL A 340 20.12 6.60 -4.98
C VAL A 340 19.09 6.60 -3.86
N GLU A 341 17.84 6.36 -4.23
CA GLU A 341 16.78 6.04 -3.28
C GLU A 341 16.00 4.84 -3.80
N ALA A 342 15.37 4.11 -2.89
CA ALA A 342 14.31 3.19 -3.24
C ALA A 342 12.97 3.70 -2.71
N ARG A 343 11.88 3.40 -3.42
CA ARG A 343 10.54 3.77 -2.99
C ARG A 343 9.57 2.60 -3.16
N ILE A 344 8.88 2.25 -2.09
CA ILE A 344 7.85 1.20 -2.12
C ILE A 344 6.58 1.80 -2.73
N ALA A 345 5.97 1.13 -3.70
CA ALA A 345 4.77 1.59 -4.38
C ALA A 345 3.48 0.99 -3.75
N PRO A 346 2.32 1.68 -3.84
CA PRO A 346 1.05 1.20 -3.28
C PRO A 346 0.48 -0.05 -3.98
N ASP A 347 1.05 -0.44 -5.11
CA ASP A 347 0.77 -1.64 -5.87
C ASP A 347 1.83 -2.75 -5.65
N GLN A 348 2.65 -2.61 -4.61
CA GLN A 348 3.60 -3.63 -4.16
C GLN A 348 4.88 -3.78 -5.00
N ALA A 349 5.23 -2.77 -5.80
CA ALA A 349 6.55 -2.64 -6.41
C ALA A 349 7.56 -1.91 -5.51
N LEU A 350 8.83 -1.99 -5.89
CA LEU A 350 9.94 -1.18 -5.40
C LEU A 350 10.60 -0.44 -6.58
N PHE A 351 10.72 0.87 -6.48
CA PHE A 351 11.35 1.70 -7.51
C PHE A 351 12.73 2.13 -7.04
N PHE A 352 13.78 1.83 -7.81
CA PHE A 352 15.10 2.43 -7.63
C PHE A 352 15.20 3.67 -8.50
N ILE A 353 15.58 4.80 -7.90
CA ILE A 353 15.56 6.11 -8.56
C ILE A 353 16.92 6.82 -8.44
N ASN A 354 17.07 7.90 -9.20
CA ASN A 354 18.30 8.70 -9.35
C ASN A 354 19.46 7.90 -9.96
N LEU A 355 19.14 7.05 -10.94
CA LEU A 355 20.10 6.19 -11.61
C LEU A 355 20.58 6.83 -12.91
N THR A 356 21.85 6.73 -13.23
CA THR A 356 22.34 6.93 -14.61
C THR A 356 21.85 5.77 -15.49
N ALA A 357 21.98 5.90 -16.82
CA ALA A 357 21.55 4.85 -17.76
C ALA A 357 22.22 3.49 -17.47
N ASP A 358 23.52 3.46 -17.16
CA ASP A 358 24.25 2.22 -16.88
C ASP A 358 23.87 1.62 -15.52
N GLU A 359 23.66 2.47 -14.51
CA GLU A 359 23.15 2.03 -13.22
C GLU A 359 21.74 1.43 -13.33
N ALA A 360 20.88 2.05 -14.14
CA ALA A 360 19.54 1.55 -14.40
C ALA A 360 19.56 0.19 -15.11
N ARG A 361 20.40 0.02 -16.14
CA ARG A 361 20.60 -1.29 -16.79
C ARG A 361 21.03 -2.35 -15.78
N LYS A 362 21.96 -2.02 -14.88
CA LYS A 362 22.46 -2.98 -13.90
C LYS A 362 21.41 -3.35 -12.86
N ILE A 363 20.62 -2.39 -12.35
CA ILE A 363 19.50 -2.70 -11.47
C ILE A 363 18.48 -3.59 -12.17
N ALA A 364 18.13 -3.27 -13.43
CA ALA A 364 17.19 -4.07 -14.19
C ALA A 364 17.69 -5.52 -14.39
N GLU A 365 18.98 -5.71 -14.67
CA GLU A 365 19.62 -7.03 -14.76
C GLU A 365 19.56 -7.81 -13.44
N LEU A 366 19.76 -7.14 -12.30
CA LEU A 366 19.76 -7.78 -10.98
C LEU A 366 18.36 -8.14 -10.47
N THR A 367 17.31 -7.52 -11.03
CA THR A 367 15.91 -7.76 -10.69
C THR A 367 15.13 -8.28 -11.91
N ASP A 368 15.72 -9.23 -12.63
CA ASP A 368 15.15 -9.85 -13.83
C ASP A 368 13.93 -10.76 -13.54
N ASP A 369 13.67 -11.07 -12.27
CA ASP A 369 12.42 -11.71 -11.79
C ASP A 369 11.22 -10.74 -11.70
N SER A 370 11.39 -9.46 -12.06
CA SER A 370 10.32 -8.47 -12.09
C SER A 370 9.22 -8.83 -13.09
N ALA A 371 7.99 -8.39 -12.80
CA ALA A 371 6.87 -8.48 -13.73
C ALA A 371 7.17 -7.88 -15.13
N GLU A 372 6.79 -8.61 -16.18
CA GLU A 372 7.03 -8.26 -17.60
C GLU A 372 5.83 -7.59 -18.29
N ASN A 373 4.65 -7.62 -17.68
CA ASN A 373 3.41 -7.05 -18.22
C ASN A 373 2.44 -6.68 -17.08
N ASP A 374 1.35 -5.98 -17.37
CA ASP A 374 0.44 -5.49 -16.34
C ASP A 374 -0.26 -6.62 -15.55
N PHE A 375 -0.60 -7.73 -16.20
CA PHE A 375 -1.11 -8.92 -15.52
C PHE A 375 -0.12 -9.46 -14.49
N ARG A 376 1.19 -9.52 -14.81
CA ARG A 376 2.23 -9.94 -13.87
C ARG A 376 2.44 -8.95 -12.71
N ARG A 377 2.02 -7.70 -12.86
CA ARG A 377 1.95 -6.68 -11.78
C ARG A 377 0.74 -6.85 -10.85
N SER A 378 0.09 -8.02 -10.87
CA SER A 378 -1.05 -8.34 -9.99
C SER A 378 -0.74 -8.14 -8.50
N VAL A 379 -1.69 -7.53 -7.80
CA VAL A 379 -1.61 -7.20 -6.38
C VAL A 379 -2.29 -8.30 -5.58
N SER A 380 -1.62 -8.78 -4.52
CA SER A 380 -2.21 -9.75 -3.59
C SER A 380 -1.88 -9.41 -2.15
N CYS A 381 -2.84 -9.59 -1.25
CA CYS A 381 -2.49 -9.61 0.17
C CYS A 381 -1.77 -10.91 0.53
N VAL A 382 -1.09 -10.92 1.69
CA VAL A 382 -0.26 -12.07 2.15
C VAL A 382 -0.99 -13.42 2.26
N GLY A 383 -2.33 -13.45 2.21
CA GLY A 383 -3.11 -14.70 2.19
C GLY A 383 -3.27 -15.39 3.55
N SER A 384 -4.15 -16.39 3.62
CA SER A 384 -4.45 -17.10 4.88
C SER A 384 -3.32 -18.02 5.35
N THR A 385 -2.38 -18.42 4.49
CA THR A 385 -1.17 -19.17 4.89
C THR A 385 -0.37 -18.44 5.96
N VAL A 386 -0.31 -17.10 5.88
CA VAL A 386 0.38 -16.25 6.85
C VAL A 386 -0.59 -15.45 7.72
N CYS A 387 -1.65 -14.88 7.15
CA CYS A 387 -2.55 -13.97 7.86
C CYS A 387 -3.46 -14.69 8.85
N GLN A 388 -3.42 -14.27 10.11
CA GLN A 388 -4.28 -14.78 11.19
C GLN A 388 -5.78 -14.64 10.92
N ILE A 389 -6.20 -13.57 10.23
CA ILE A 389 -7.62 -13.32 9.95
C ILE A 389 -8.01 -13.60 8.50
N GLY A 390 -7.06 -14.01 7.65
CA GLY A 390 -7.34 -14.35 6.26
C GLY A 390 -8.31 -15.52 6.17
N MET A 391 -9.22 -15.52 5.20
CA MET A 391 -10.13 -16.65 5.01
C MET A 391 -9.54 -17.65 4.02
N GLN A 392 -9.05 -17.17 2.88
CA GLN A 392 -8.42 -17.97 1.83
C GLN A 392 -7.01 -17.49 1.49
N ASP A 393 -6.27 -18.36 0.81
CA ASP A 393 -4.89 -18.09 0.40
C ASP A 393 -4.86 -17.33 -0.93
N SER A 394 -4.80 -16.00 -0.84
CA SER A 394 -4.75 -15.13 -2.02
C SER A 394 -3.41 -15.14 -2.73
N ASN A 395 -2.31 -15.32 -2.00
CA ASN A 395 -0.98 -15.35 -2.60
C ASN A 395 -0.75 -16.72 -3.26
N GLY A 396 -1.17 -17.80 -2.61
CA GLY A 396 -1.22 -19.13 -3.23
C GLY A 396 -2.07 -19.15 -4.51
N LEU A 397 -3.27 -18.56 -4.48
CA LEU A 397 -4.11 -18.45 -5.68
C LEU A 397 -3.39 -17.71 -6.83
N LEU A 398 -2.73 -16.58 -6.54
CA LEU A 398 -2.00 -15.82 -7.57
C LEU A 398 -0.87 -16.66 -8.18
N LYS A 399 -0.10 -17.37 -7.35
CA LYS A 399 0.98 -18.27 -7.79
C LYS A 399 0.43 -19.42 -8.64
N ASP A 400 -0.72 -19.98 -8.28
CA ASP A 400 -1.37 -21.05 -9.03
C ASP A 400 -1.85 -20.58 -10.41
N ILE A 401 -2.44 -19.39 -10.49
CA ILE A 401 -2.84 -18.75 -11.75
C ILE A 401 -1.61 -18.57 -12.66
N PHE A 402 -0.57 -17.94 -12.12
CA PHE A 402 0.67 -17.66 -12.84
C PHE A 402 1.32 -18.93 -13.38
N ARG A 403 1.50 -19.93 -12.52
CA ARG A 403 2.08 -21.22 -12.90
C ARG A 403 1.26 -21.93 -13.98
N HIS A 404 -0.06 -21.95 -13.85
CA HIS A 404 -0.96 -22.59 -14.82
C HIS A 404 -0.85 -21.96 -16.21
N LEU A 405 -0.91 -20.62 -16.31
CA LEU A 405 -0.84 -19.91 -17.58
C LEU A 405 0.54 -20.05 -18.24
N GLU A 406 1.60 -20.06 -17.44
CA GLU A 406 2.97 -20.28 -17.90
C GLU A 406 3.19 -21.71 -18.43
N GLU A 407 2.75 -22.73 -17.69
CA GLU A 407 2.80 -24.14 -18.12
C GLU A 407 2.01 -24.40 -19.41
N LYS A 408 0.95 -23.62 -19.66
CA LYS A 408 0.14 -23.68 -20.89
C LYS A 408 0.69 -22.82 -22.03
N GLY A 409 1.66 -21.94 -21.78
CA GLY A 409 2.19 -21.01 -22.77
C GLY A 409 1.16 -19.97 -23.24
N VAL A 410 0.24 -19.56 -22.36
CA VAL A 410 -0.82 -18.60 -22.67
C VAL A 410 -0.25 -17.19 -22.67
N ASP A 411 -0.52 -16.41 -23.72
CA ASP A 411 -0.17 -15.00 -23.77
C ASP A 411 -1.10 -14.19 -22.84
N THR A 412 -0.51 -13.55 -21.82
CA THR A 412 -1.24 -12.79 -20.81
C THR A 412 -1.22 -11.28 -21.05
N ARG A 413 -0.63 -10.79 -22.15
CA ARG A 413 -0.42 -9.34 -22.36
C ARG A 413 -1.71 -8.52 -22.39
N LYS A 414 -2.83 -9.12 -22.78
CA LYS A 414 -4.14 -8.48 -22.82
C LYS A 414 -4.95 -8.62 -21.52
N LEU A 415 -4.52 -9.48 -20.59
CA LEU A 415 -5.16 -9.60 -19.28
C LEU A 415 -4.84 -8.37 -18.43
N PRO A 416 -5.79 -7.87 -17.64
CA PRO A 416 -5.54 -6.75 -16.74
C PRO A 416 -4.81 -7.24 -15.49
N ARG A 417 -4.21 -6.32 -14.75
CA ARG A 417 -3.81 -6.56 -13.37
C ARG A 417 -4.95 -7.16 -12.52
N LEU A 418 -4.64 -8.21 -11.77
CA LEU A 418 -5.57 -8.77 -10.78
C LEU A 418 -5.37 -8.13 -9.42
N HIS A 419 -6.46 -7.96 -8.67
CA HIS A 419 -6.43 -7.49 -7.29
C HIS A 419 -7.03 -8.55 -6.35
N ILE A 420 -6.19 -9.28 -5.63
CA ILE A 420 -6.58 -10.48 -4.89
C ILE A 420 -6.47 -10.27 -3.38
N SER A 421 -7.52 -10.61 -2.64
CA SER A 421 -7.54 -10.57 -1.18
C SER A 421 -8.01 -11.88 -0.58
N GLY A 422 -7.36 -12.36 0.48
CA GLY A 422 -7.80 -13.58 1.17
C GLY A 422 -9.13 -13.43 1.94
N CYS A 423 -9.66 -12.21 2.08
CA CYS A 423 -10.92 -11.94 2.77
C CYS A 423 -11.53 -10.57 2.37
N PRO A 424 -12.78 -10.25 2.78
CA PRO A 424 -13.45 -8.99 2.46
C PRO A 424 -12.77 -7.71 3.00
N HIS A 425 -11.73 -7.83 3.84
CA HIS A 425 -11.00 -6.67 4.35
C HIS A 425 -10.22 -5.89 3.29
N SER A 426 -10.01 -6.49 2.11
CA SER A 426 -9.45 -5.83 0.93
C SER A 426 -8.07 -5.22 1.13
N CYS A 427 -7.14 -6.02 1.68
CA CYS A 427 -5.74 -5.58 1.79
C CYS A 427 -5.06 -5.51 0.42
N GLY A 428 -5.49 -6.33 -0.55
CA GLY A 428 -5.07 -6.27 -1.96
C GLY A 428 -6.08 -5.54 -2.85
N THR A 429 -6.86 -4.61 -2.28
CA THR A 429 -7.67 -3.61 -3.02
C THR A 429 -8.63 -4.14 -4.10
N HIS A 430 -9.18 -5.34 -3.94
CA HIS A 430 -10.02 -6.04 -4.93
C HIS A 430 -11.28 -5.30 -5.42
N GLN A 431 -11.74 -4.22 -4.78
CA GLN A 431 -12.89 -3.45 -5.28
C GLN A 431 -12.53 -2.38 -6.31
N ILE A 432 -11.26 -2.01 -6.43
CA ILE A 432 -10.83 -0.91 -7.31
C ILE A 432 -10.02 -1.39 -8.52
N GLY A 433 -9.77 -2.70 -8.62
CA GLY A 433 -9.21 -3.32 -9.83
C GLY A 433 -10.30 -3.67 -10.85
N GLU A 434 -9.92 -3.75 -12.12
CA GLU A 434 -10.82 -4.20 -13.20
C GLU A 434 -11.33 -5.62 -12.95
N ILE A 435 -10.43 -6.51 -12.51
CA ILE A 435 -10.73 -7.85 -12.02
C ILE A 435 -10.19 -8.00 -10.59
N GLY A 436 -11.12 -8.11 -9.65
CA GLY A 436 -10.82 -8.37 -8.25
C GLY A 436 -11.26 -9.75 -7.80
N PHE A 437 -10.57 -10.29 -6.80
CA PHE A 437 -10.97 -11.51 -6.10
C PHE A 437 -10.92 -11.30 -4.60
N HIS A 438 -11.91 -11.83 -3.88
CA HIS A 438 -11.77 -12.00 -2.44
C HIS A 438 -12.19 -13.37 -1.93
N GLY A 439 -11.46 -13.89 -0.95
CA GLY A 439 -11.71 -15.21 -0.37
C GLY A 439 -13.15 -15.35 0.13
N ALA A 440 -13.74 -16.51 -0.14
CA ALA A 440 -15.10 -16.91 0.19
C ALA A 440 -15.19 -18.42 0.39
N VAL A 441 -16.40 -18.92 0.61
CA VAL A 441 -16.69 -20.36 0.68
C VAL A 441 -17.86 -20.64 -0.26
N LYS A 442 -17.80 -21.75 -0.99
CA LYS A 442 -18.90 -22.25 -1.82
C LYS A 442 -19.27 -23.67 -1.40
N LEU A 443 -20.55 -24.02 -1.47
CA LEU A 443 -20.99 -25.39 -1.26
C LEU A 443 -20.98 -26.14 -2.60
N VAL A 444 -20.15 -27.17 -2.71
CA VAL A 444 -20.14 -28.11 -3.85
C VAL A 444 -20.51 -29.48 -3.30
N ASP A 445 -21.56 -30.10 -3.83
CA ASP A 445 -22.11 -31.36 -3.29
C ASP A 445 -22.35 -31.31 -1.76
N LYS A 446 -22.86 -30.17 -1.28
CA LYS A 446 -23.10 -29.85 0.14
C LYS A 446 -21.83 -29.79 1.02
N LYS A 447 -20.64 -29.80 0.42
CA LYS A 447 -19.36 -29.66 1.13
C LYS A 447 -18.81 -28.23 1.01
N PRO A 448 -18.41 -27.60 2.13
CA PRO A 448 -17.67 -26.34 2.09
C PRO A 448 -16.39 -26.49 1.27
N THR A 449 -16.28 -25.69 0.22
CA THR A 449 -15.19 -25.71 -0.75
C THR A 449 -14.57 -24.31 -0.82
N VAL A 450 -13.24 -24.26 -0.91
CA VAL A 450 -12.48 -23.02 -1.04
C VAL A 450 -12.85 -22.33 -2.35
N ALA A 451 -13.25 -21.07 -2.24
CA ALA A 451 -13.71 -20.28 -3.38
C ALA A 451 -13.32 -18.81 -3.22
N PHE A 452 -13.44 -18.04 -4.28
CA PHE A 452 -13.28 -16.59 -4.27
C PHE A 452 -14.47 -15.94 -4.97
N ILE A 453 -14.96 -14.85 -4.38
CA ILE A 453 -15.89 -13.95 -5.06
C ILE A 453 -15.09 -13.12 -6.05
N LEU A 454 -15.49 -13.19 -7.31
CA LEU A 454 -15.03 -12.31 -8.38
C LEU A 454 -15.76 -10.96 -8.26
N VAL A 455 -14.99 -9.88 -8.30
CA VAL A 455 -15.44 -8.50 -8.32
C VAL A 455 -15.04 -7.89 -9.66
N ASP A 456 -16.00 -7.31 -10.35
CA ASP A 456 -15.87 -6.86 -11.73
C ASP A 456 -16.08 -5.35 -11.87
N GLY A 457 -15.20 -4.70 -12.63
CA GLY A 457 -15.38 -3.35 -13.13
C GLY A 457 -15.09 -2.25 -12.11
N GLY A 458 -14.15 -2.47 -11.21
CA GLY A 458 -13.55 -1.41 -10.39
C GLY A 458 -12.57 -0.57 -11.19
N SER A 459 -12.28 0.63 -10.71
CA SER A 459 -11.25 1.51 -11.27
C SER A 459 -10.65 2.38 -10.18
N GLU A 460 -9.32 2.40 -10.11
CA GLU A 460 -8.56 3.34 -9.29
C GLU A 460 -8.11 4.58 -10.06
N HIS A 461 -8.28 4.59 -11.39
CA HIS A 461 -7.76 5.62 -12.25
C HIS A 461 -8.47 6.96 -12.06
N MET A 462 -7.65 8.01 -11.91
CA MET A 462 -8.09 9.40 -11.76
C MET A 462 -9.14 9.81 -12.79
N GLY A 463 -10.28 10.32 -12.31
CA GLY A 463 -11.41 10.75 -13.14
C GLY A 463 -12.39 9.63 -13.52
N SER A 464 -12.11 8.38 -13.14
CA SER A 464 -12.97 7.22 -13.41
C SER A 464 -13.16 6.32 -12.18
N GLU A 465 -12.80 6.83 -11.00
CA GLU A 465 -12.77 6.08 -9.76
C GLU A 465 -14.13 5.47 -9.44
N ASN A 466 -14.17 4.15 -9.29
CA ASN A 466 -15.38 3.46 -8.90
C ASN A 466 -15.08 2.14 -8.18
N PHE A 467 -16.10 1.55 -7.57
CA PHE A 467 -16.00 0.20 -7.02
C PHE A 467 -16.66 -0.81 -7.95
N GLY A 468 -15.95 -1.92 -8.17
CA GLY A 468 -16.47 -3.08 -8.85
C GLY A 468 -17.60 -3.76 -8.08
N LYS A 469 -18.33 -4.62 -8.79
CA LYS A 469 -19.49 -5.35 -8.27
C LYS A 469 -19.19 -6.84 -8.21
N MET A 470 -19.74 -7.52 -7.20
CA MET A 470 -19.67 -8.98 -7.14
C MET A 470 -20.34 -9.56 -8.38
N ALA A 471 -19.62 -10.43 -9.11
CA ALA A 471 -20.09 -10.99 -10.38
C ALA A 471 -20.15 -12.52 -10.40
N GLY A 472 -19.43 -13.22 -9.51
CA GLY A 472 -19.54 -14.67 -9.36
C GLY A 472 -18.78 -15.20 -8.14
N ASN A 473 -19.03 -16.45 -7.75
CA ASN A 473 -18.30 -17.16 -6.71
C ASN A 473 -17.66 -18.45 -7.28
N ILE A 474 -16.38 -18.37 -7.61
CA ILE A 474 -15.66 -19.42 -8.36
C ILE A 474 -14.83 -20.27 -7.39
N VAL A 475 -14.92 -21.60 -7.51
CA VAL A 475 -14.06 -22.52 -6.76
C VAL A 475 -12.60 -22.24 -7.10
N ALA A 476 -11.73 -22.14 -6.10
CA ALA A 476 -10.36 -21.65 -6.29
C ALA A 476 -9.57 -22.45 -7.36
N THR A 477 -9.75 -23.76 -7.41
CA THR A 477 -9.08 -24.63 -8.40
C THR A 477 -9.53 -24.39 -9.84
N LYS A 478 -10.67 -23.74 -10.07
CA LYS A 478 -11.18 -23.39 -11.40
C LYS A 478 -10.75 -22.01 -11.88
N ILE A 479 -10.24 -21.16 -10.99
CA ILE A 479 -9.87 -19.77 -11.34
C ILE A 479 -8.71 -19.71 -12.35
N PRO A 480 -7.66 -20.57 -12.26
CA PRO A 480 -6.63 -20.61 -13.29
C PRO A 480 -7.19 -20.93 -14.69
N GLU A 481 -8.08 -21.92 -14.79
CA GLU A 481 -8.76 -22.29 -16.04
C GLU A 481 -9.69 -21.17 -16.55
N PHE A 482 -10.37 -20.46 -15.65
CA PHE A 482 -11.18 -19.29 -16.00
C PHE A 482 -10.32 -18.19 -16.66
N LEU A 483 -9.14 -17.91 -16.10
CA LEU A 483 -8.24 -16.90 -16.64
C LEU A 483 -7.56 -17.36 -17.95
N GLU A 484 -7.29 -18.66 -18.11
CA GLU A 484 -6.87 -19.23 -19.39
C GLU A 484 -7.93 -18.99 -20.47
N ALA A 485 -9.19 -19.32 -20.17
CA ALA A 485 -10.29 -19.13 -21.10
C ALA A 485 -10.48 -17.64 -21.46
N LEU A 486 -10.41 -16.74 -20.48
CA LEU A 486 -10.47 -15.29 -20.72
C LEU A 486 -9.30 -14.82 -21.60
N ALA A 487 -8.07 -15.23 -21.31
CA ALA A 487 -6.90 -14.86 -22.10
C ALA A 487 -7.04 -15.32 -23.56
N ASN A 488 -7.50 -16.55 -23.79
CA ASN A 488 -7.71 -17.07 -25.15
C ASN A 488 -8.75 -16.24 -25.92
N ILE A 489 -9.86 -15.88 -25.30
CA ILE A 489 -10.88 -14.99 -25.89
C ILE A 489 -10.26 -13.63 -26.26
N LEU A 490 -9.50 -13.02 -25.34
CA LEU A 490 -8.85 -11.73 -25.57
C LEU A 490 -7.80 -11.80 -26.70
N ASN A 491 -7.05 -12.90 -26.78
CA ASN A 491 -6.02 -13.09 -27.80
C ASN A 491 -6.60 -13.25 -29.22
N GLU A 492 -7.82 -13.79 -29.34
CA GLU A 492 -8.56 -13.86 -30.61
C GLU A 492 -9.30 -12.55 -30.94
N SER A 493 -9.59 -11.73 -29.93
CA SER A 493 -10.29 -10.47 -30.08
C SER A 493 -9.40 -9.38 -30.75
N PRO A 494 -10.00 -8.50 -31.58
CA PRO A 494 -9.28 -7.37 -32.17
C PRO A 494 -9.00 -6.23 -31.18
N GLU A 495 -9.68 -6.19 -30.03
CA GLU A 495 -9.46 -5.18 -29.00
C GLU A 495 -8.06 -5.32 -28.36
N PRO A 496 -7.43 -4.20 -27.97
CA PRO A 496 -6.05 -4.20 -27.49
C PRO A 496 -5.88 -4.82 -26.10
N ASP A 497 -6.92 -4.77 -25.26
CA ASP A 497 -6.86 -5.17 -23.85
C ASP A 497 -8.26 -5.55 -23.32
N PHE A 498 -8.27 -6.15 -22.12
CA PHE A 498 -9.50 -6.52 -21.41
C PHE A 498 -10.45 -5.35 -21.17
N GLY A 499 -9.94 -4.19 -20.73
CA GLY A 499 -10.78 -3.05 -20.40
C GLY A 499 -11.61 -2.59 -21.60
N THR A 500 -10.97 -2.48 -22.77
CA THR A 500 -11.62 -2.13 -24.04
C THR A 500 -12.58 -3.21 -24.49
N TRP A 501 -12.15 -4.47 -24.48
CA TRP A 501 -12.98 -5.62 -24.86
C TRP A 501 -14.26 -5.71 -24.00
N ARG A 502 -14.12 -5.55 -22.69
CA ARG A 502 -15.21 -5.66 -21.71
C ARG A 502 -16.32 -4.62 -21.94
N MET A 503 -15.99 -3.43 -22.46
CA MET A 503 -17.00 -2.40 -22.74
C MET A 503 -18.02 -2.84 -23.80
N THR A 504 -17.61 -3.64 -24.77
CA THR A 504 -18.45 -4.11 -25.88
C THR A 504 -18.92 -5.56 -25.72
N HIS A 505 -18.22 -6.38 -24.92
CA HIS A 505 -18.47 -7.82 -24.76
C HIS A 505 -18.94 -8.21 -23.35
N LYS A 506 -19.58 -7.29 -22.63
CA LYS A 506 -20.02 -7.54 -21.24
C LYS A 506 -20.88 -8.80 -21.08
N ALA A 507 -21.79 -9.07 -22.03
CA ALA A 507 -22.65 -10.26 -21.96
C ALA A 507 -21.85 -11.56 -22.08
N GLU A 508 -20.89 -11.59 -23.00
CA GLU A 508 -19.97 -12.73 -23.19
C GLU A 508 -19.13 -12.97 -21.93
N TYR A 509 -18.58 -11.90 -21.34
CA TYR A 509 -17.83 -12.01 -20.09
C TYR A 509 -18.65 -12.57 -18.93
N MET A 510 -19.91 -12.14 -18.79
CA MET A 510 -20.79 -12.66 -17.74
C MET A 510 -21.15 -14.13 -17.95
N GLU A 511 -21.35 -14.58 -19.20
CA GLU A 511 -21.56 -16.00 -19.48
C GLU A 511 -20.29 -16.82 -19.22
N LEU A 512 -19.09 -16.28 -19.50
CA LEU A 512 -17.83 -16.91 -19.12
C LEU A 512 -17.74 -17.09 -17.60
N ILE A 513 -17.99 -16.05 -16.81
CA ILE A 513 -17.98 -16.14 -15.34
C ILE A 513 -18.93 -17.24 -14.85
N LYS A 514 -20.15 -17.28 -15.40
CA LYS A 514 -21.18 -18.25 -15.04
C LYS A 514 -20.81 -19.69 -15.40
N ALA A 515 -20.02 -19.90 -16.46
CA ALA A 515 -19.54 -21.23 -16.84
C ALA A 515 -18.54 -21.80 -15.82
N PHE A 516 -17.81 -20.94 -15.11
CA PHE A 516 -16.80 -21.32 -14.11
C PHE A 516 -17.31 -21.28 -12.66
N GLU A 517 -18.40 -20.57 -12.41
CA GLU A 517 -19.15 -20.59 -11.15
C GLU A 517 -19.69 -22.00 -10.88
#